data_AF-A0A328AVK4-F1
#
_entry.id   AF-A0A328AVK4-F1
#
_cell.length_a   1.000
_cell.length_b   1.000
_cell.length_c   1.000
_cell.angle_alpha   90.00
_cell.angle_beta   90.00
_cell.angle_gamma   90.00
#
_symmetry.space_group_name_H-M   'P 1'
#
loop_
_entity.id
_entity.type
_entity.pdbx_description
1 polymer ?
#
loop_
_entity_poly.entity_id
_entity_poly.type
_entity_poly.pdbx_seq_one_letter_code
_entity_poly.pdbx_strand_id
1 'polypeptide(L)'
;MIASAALACSAFAVAAAPIAAEAQSRRVLVCENTRKSGNTGTVIGAVAGGLLGNAVASKGVKTEGTVLGAGVGAVAGHQIAKKKAKKNCRYVYR
;
A
#
# COMPACT_ATOMS: atom_id res chain seq x y z
N MET A 1 -27.24 22.78 12.53
CA MET A 1 -25.98 23.53 12.79
C MET A 1 -24.89 22.48 12.95
N ILE A 2 -23.92 22.23 12.06
CA ILE A 2 -23.25 23.05 11.03
C ILE A 2 -22.52 22.09 10.04
N ALA A 3 -22.49 22.51 8.77
CA ALA A 3 -21.51 22.24 7.71
C ALA A 3 -21.28 20.81 7.16
N SER A 4 -21.81 20.62 5.95
CA SER A 4 -21.03 20.38 4.73
C SER A 4 -19.61 19.85 4.91
N ALA A 5 -19.39 18.61 4.47
CA ALA A 5 -18.12 18.19 3.92
C ALA A 5 -18.37 17.64 2.53
N ALA A 6 -18.42 18.55 1.55
CA ALA A 6 -18.09 18.21 0.19
C ALA A 6 -16.64 17.71 0.20
N LEU A 7 -16.43 16.41 0.08
CA LEU A 7 -15.13 15.87 -0.32
C LEU A 7 -15.34 15.01 -1.56
N ALA A 8 -15.31 15.74 -2.68
CA ALA A 8 -14.80 15.35 -3.98
C ALA A 8 -14.62 13.84 -4.19
N CYS A 9 -15.43 13.28 -5.08
CA CYS A 9 -15.08 12.11 -5.86
C CYS A 9 -13.79 12.40 -6.63
N SER A 10 -12.64 12.26 -5.97
CA SER A 10 -11.36 12.15 -6.64
C SER A 10 -11.25 10.73 -7.19
N ALA A 11 -11.98 10.50 -8.29
CA ALA A 11 -11.70 9.43 -9.23
C ALA A 11 -10.34 9.71 -9.89
N PHE A 12 -9.26 9.49 -9.16
CA PHE A 12 -7.90 9.55 -9.66
C PHE A 12 -7.35 8.13 -9.78
N ALA A 13 -7.50 7.55 -10.97
CA ALA A 13 -6.47 6.71 -11.57
C ALA A 13 -6.79 6.48 -13.05
N VAL A 14 -6.57 7.50 -13.88
CA VAL A 14 -6.16 7.26 -15.27
C VAL A 14 -4.81 6.55 -15.20
N ALA A 15 -4.83 5.22 -15.27
CA ALA A 15 -3.64 4.44 -15.55
C ALA A 15 -3.47 4.40 -17.08
N ALA A 16 -2.97 5.50 -17.62
CA ALA A 16 -2.31 5.47 -18.92
C ALA A 16 -1.10 4.53 -18.78
N ALA A 17 -1.17 3.35 -19.37
CA ALA A 17 0.00 2.52 -19.56
C ALA A 17 0.91 3.23 -20.59
N PRO A 18 2.15 3.63 -20.25
CA PRO A 18 3.07 4.06 -21.27
C PRO A 18 3.49 2.81 -22.06
N ILE A 19 3.32 2.92 -23.37
CA ILE A 19 4.03 2.25 -24.45
C ILE A 19 5.13 1.27 -23.99
N ALA A 20 4.88 -0.02 -24.25
CA ALA A 20 5.93 -0.99 -24.38
C ALA A 20 6.74 -0.66 -25.64
N ALA A 21 7.76 0.17 -25.49
CA ALA A 21 8.77 0.38 -26.53
C ALA A 21 10.04 0.90 -25.87
N GLU A 22 10.98 0.02 -25.53
CA GLU A 22 12.40 0.16 -25.93
C GLU A 22 13.36 -0.88 -25.29
N ALA A 23 13.99 -1.64 -26.18
CA ALA A 23 15.37 -2.16 -26.13
C ALA A 23 15.99 -2.49 -24.74
N GLN A 24 15.86 -3.75 -24.31
CA GLN A 24 16.57 -4.29 -23.15
C GLN A 24 18.02 -4.66 -23.48
N SER A 25 18.93 -3.67 -23.40
CA SER A 25 20.29 -3.92 -22.94
C SER A 25 20.20 -4.67 -21.59
N ARG A 26 20.99 -5.74 -21.40
CA ARG A 26 20.81 -6.84 -20.41
C ARG A 26 20.95 -6.46 -18.92
N ARG A 27 20.38 -5.34 -18.50
CA ARG A 27 20.30 -4.90 -17.11
C ARG A 27 19.10 -5.56 -16.45
N VAL A 28 19.34 -6.62 -15.67
CA VAL A 28 18.31 -7.25 -14.84
C VAL A 28 18.25 -6.51 -13.50
N LEU A 29 17.08 -5.99 -13.15
CA LEU A 29 16.82 -5.38 -11.84
C LEU A 29 16.68 -6.50 -10.81
N VAL A 30 17.71 -6.72 -10.00
CA VAL A 30 17.69 -7.69 -8.91
C VAL A 30 17.31 -6.97 -7.63
N CYS A 31 16.11 -7.23 -7.15
CA CYS A 31 15.62 -6.71 -5.88
C CYS A 31 15.62 -7.85 -4.85
N GLU A 32 16.56 -7.82 -3.91
CA GLU A 32 16.55 -8.79 -2.83
C GLU A 32 15.43 -8.46 -1.83
N ASN A 33 14.71 -9.47 -1.36
CA ASN A 33 13.71 -9.35 -0.29
C ASN A 33 12.51 -8.40 -0.54
N THR A 34 12.15 -8.12 -1.80
CA THR A 34 10.96 -7.29 -2.11
C THR A 34 9.65 -7.90 -1.61
N ARG A 35 9.52 -9.24 -1.70
CA ARG A 35 8.34 -9.98 -1.23
C ARG A 35 8.21 -9.93 0.29
N LYS A 36 9.31 -10.20 1.01
CA LYS A 36 9.32 -10.21 2.48
C LYS A 36 9.05 -8.82 3.02
N SER A 37 9.70 -7.79 2.46
CA SER A 37 9.47 -6.39 2.83
C SER A 37 8.00 -6.00 2.61
N GLY A 38 7.45 -6.33 1.45
CA GLY A 38 6.03 -6.14 1.10
C GLY A 38 5.08 -6.79 2.11
N ASN A 39 5.28 -8.08 2.41
CA ASN A 39 4.47 -8.81 3.39
C ASN A 39 4.60 -8.22 4.80
N THR A 40 5.81 -7.86 5.23
CA THR A 40 6.04 -7.26 6.55
C THR A 40 5.28 -5.95 6.69
N GLY A 41 5.32 -5.07 5.67
CA GLY A 41 4.55 -3.81 5.69
C GLY A 41 3.05 -4.04 5.70
N THR A 42 2.56 -5.02 4.94
CA THR A 42 1.15 -5.41 4.93
C THR A 42 0.69 -5.97 6.27
N VAL A 43 1.45 -6.90 6.86
CA VAL A 43 1.10 -7.54 8.14
C VAL A 43 1.14 -6.53 9.28
N ILE A 44 2.18 -5.71 9.37
CA ILE A 44 2.29 -4.68 10.40
C ILE A 44 1.18 -3.64 10.22
N GLY A 45 0.92 -3.20 9.00
CA GLY A 45 -0.16 -2.24 8.70
C GLY A 45 -1.54 -2.81 9.01
N ALA A 46 -1.79 -4.07 8.70
CA ALA A 46 -3.06 -4.75 8.98
C ALA A 46 -3.31 -4.92 10.48
N VAL A 47 -2.30 -5.41 11.21
CA VAL A 47 -2.41 -5.64 12.66
C VAL A 47 -2.52 -4.30 13.40
N ALA A 48 -1.64 -3.33 13.10
CA ALA A 48 -1.69 -2.02 13.74
C ALA A 48 -2.99 -1.29 13.40
N GLY A 49 -3.39 -1.27 12.12
CA GLY A 49 -4.62 -0.62 11.67
C GLY A 49 -5.90 -1.29 12.20
N GLY A 50 -5.90 -2.62 12.31
CA GLY A 50 -7.01 -3.38 12.88
C GLY A 50 -7.15 -3.15 14.39
N LEU A 51 -6.05 -3.19 15.14
CA LEU A 51 -6.06 -2.94 16.58
C LEU A 51 -6.44 -1.49 16.91
N LEU A 52 -5.90 -0.51 16.18
CA LEU A 52 -6.30 0.90 16.29
C LEU A 52 -7.79 1.09 15.94
N GLY A 53 -8.24 0.50 14.84
CA GLY A 53 -9.65 0.54 14.43
C GLY A 53 -10.60 -0.06 15.47
N ASN A 54 -10.18 -1.15 16.14
CA ASN A 54 -10.94 -1.79 17.22
C ASN A 54 -10.98 -0.94 18.51
N ALA A 55 -9.88 -0.26 18.83
CA ALA A 55 -9.76 0.57 20.03
C ALA A 55 -10.59 1.86 19.91
N VAL A 56 -10.61 2.49 18.73
CA VAL A 56 -11.34 3.73 18.47
C VAL A 56 -12.84 3.50 18.22
N ALA A 57 -13.24 2.30 17.76
CA ALA A 57 -14.64 2.02 17.47
C ALA A 57 -15.51 1.89 18.73
N SER A 58 -16.66 2.59 18.72
CA SER A 58 -17.68 2.55 19.77
C SER A 58 -18.36 1.19 19.91
N LYS A 59 -18.95 0.89 21.09
CA LYS A 59 -19.67 -0.36 21.37
C LYS A 59 -20.81 -0.54 20.35
N GLY A 60 -20.62 -1.44 19.39
CA GLY A 60 -21.59 -1.76 18.33
C GLY A 60 -20.96 -1.96 16.95
N VAL A 61 -19.86 -1.28 16.61
CA VAL A 61 -19.26 -1.28 15.25
C VAL A 61 -17.75 -1.61 15.23
N LYS A 62 -17.27 -2.34 16.25
CA LYS A 62 -15.84 -2.69 16.40
C LYS A 62 -15.30 -3.57 15.27
N THR A 63 -16.13 -4.46 14.74
CA THR A 63 -15.77 -5.35 13.63
C THR A 63 -15.55 -4.57 12.34
N GLU A 64 -16.43 -3.62 12.02
CA GLU A 64 -16.27 -2.76 10.84
C GLU A 64 -15.05 -1.85 10.95
N GLY A 65 -14.83 -1.23 12.12
CA GLY A 65 -13.63 -0.43 12.38
C GLY A 65 -12.33 -1.23 12.25
N THR A 66 -12.35 -2.49 12.68
CA THR A 66 -11.20 -3.41 12.55
C THR A 66 -10.97 -3.84 11.11
N VAL A 67 -12.02 -4.23 10.38
CA VAL A 67 -11.90 -4.73 8.99
C VAL A 67 -11.50 -3.60 8.05
N LEU A 68 -12.08 -2.41 8.21
CA LEU A 68 -11.68 -1.23 7.44
C LEU A 68 -10.27 -0.78 7.83
N GLY A 69 -9.95 -0.71 9.12
CA GLY A 69 -8.62 -0.33 9.60
C GLY A 69 -7.53 -1.30 9.15
N ALA A 70 -7.80 -2.61 9.21
CA ALA A 70 -6.89 -3.65 8.75
C ALA A 70 -6.76 -3.64 7.22
N GLY A 71 -7.87 -3.50 6.48
CA GLY A 71 -7.85 -3.45 5.01
C GLY A 71 -7.08 -2.24 4.47
N VAL A 72 -7.36 -1.05 5.00
CA VAL A 72 -6.66 0.18 4.61
C VAL A 72 -5.19 0.12 5.04
N GLY A 73 -4.92 -0.33 6.27
CA GLY A 73 -3.57 -0.49 6.80
C GLY A 73 -2.72 -1.49 6.00
N ALA A 74 -3.32 -2.60 5.56
CA ALA A 74 -2.69 -3.62 4.73
C ALA A 74 -2.24 -3.06 3.37
N VAL A 75 -3.14 -2.34 2.68
CA VAL A 75 -2.88 -1.78 1.35
C VAL A 75 -1.85 -0.64 1.42
N ALA A 76 -2.00 0.27 2.39
CA ALA A 76 -1.05 1.35 2.61
C ALA A 76 0.34 0.81 2.99
N GLY A 77 0.39 -0.15 3.91
CA GLY A 77 1.62 -0.83 4.33
C GLY A 77 2.32 -1.55 3.17
N HIS A 78 1.55 -2.19 2.28
CA HIS A 78 2.08 -2.86 1.09
C HIS A 78 2.77 -1.88 0.13
N GLN A 79 2.11 -0.75 -0.14
CA GLN A 79 2.63 0.29 -1.05
C GLN A 79 3.93 0.90 -0.50
N ILE A 80 3.97 1.25 0.79
CA ILE A 80 5.15 1.82 1.43
C ILE A 80 6.31 0.82 1.42
N ALA A 81 6.03 -0.44 1.74
CA ALA A 81 7.02 -1.50 1.73
C ALA A 81 7.59 -1.77 0.33
N LYS A 82 6.76 -1.77 -0.72
CA LYS A 82 7.25 -1.87 -2.10
C LYS A 82 8.13 -0.69 -2.49
N LYS A 83 7.76 0.53 -2.12
CA LYS A 83 8.60 1.73 -2.39
C LYS A 83 9.94 1.67 -1.66
N LYS A 84 9.94 1.22 -0.41
CA LYS A 84 11.18 1.01 0.38
C LYS A 84 12.04 -0.09 -0.21
N ALA A 85 11.44 -1.22 -0.58
CA ALA A 85 12.14 -2.34 -1.19
C ALA A 85 12.74 -2.00 -2.55
N LYS A 86 12.07 -1.15 -3.35
CA LYS A 86 12.59 -0.68 -4.64
C LYS A 86 13.89 0.12 -4.52
N LYS A 87 14.12 0.79 -3.38
CA LYS A 87 15.38 1.52 -3.12
C LYS A 87 16.58 0.59 -2.91
N ASN A 88 16.34 -0.68 -2.58
CA ASN A 88 17.38 -1.70 -2.37
C ASN A 88 17.58 -2.59 -3.61
N CYS A 89 17.06 -2.20 -4.77
CA CYS A 89 17.27 -2.94 -6.01
C CYS A 89 18.59 -2.56 -6.66
N ARG A 90 19.35 -3.56 -7.09
CA ARG A 90 20.60 -3.37 -7.83
C ARG A 90 20.42 -3.84 -9.27
N TYR A 91 20.86 -3.03 -10.22
CA TYR A 91 20.99 -3.48 -11.60
C TYR A 91 22.26 -4.31 -11.73
N VAL A 92 22.09 -5.56 -12.13
CA VAL A 92 23.20 -6.48 -12.40
C VAL A 92 23.34 -6.58 -13.91
N TYR A 93 24.56 -6.42 -14.39
CA TYR A 93 24.91 -6.71 -15.78
C TYR A 93 25.24 -8.20 -15.89
N ARG A 94 24.70 -8.86 -16.90
CA ARG A 94 24.89 -10.31 -17.11
C ARG A 94 25.46 -10.58 -18.49
#